data_AF-A0A2X4UYB0-F1
#
_entry.id   AF-A0A2X4UYB0-F1
#
_cell.length_a   1.000
_cell.length_b   1.000
_cell.length_c   1.000
_cell.angle_alpha   90.00
_cell.angle_beta   90.00
_cell.angle_gamma   90.00
#
_symmetry.space_group_name_H-M   'P 1'
#
loop_
_entity.id
_entity.type
_entity.pdbx_description
1 polymer ?
#
loop_
_entity_poly.entity_id
_entity_poly.type
_entity_poly.pdbx_seq_one_letter_code
_entity_poly.pdbx_strand_id
1 'polypeptide(L)'
;MSISIMRSQATQSSNFIKNIKRKSNEQNISWLKQAVTSCAIENVENPGLILLAGGNDPVSFRLRVAQAHLRSDFLPSAWSVALFIQDIDPINLEESTTLGIDLTPKEWYPDHGYAPASNAIQVGKLSRFADKSRYPNLALLAIPVPSKDIAEKIRQLYKERFMLDLSALLIRWLQYSWGIGTAANPLHEGYGFPSAAMLNMAFSANSFDLSPGMGGTISSPESIWQAARYWHEYYESDTSRTPIFGAYVMSHSLVPDRYYPSHQTSK
;
A
#
# COMPACT_ATOMS: atom_id res chain seq x y z
N MET A 1 -11.40 19.28 10.35
CA MET A 1 -10.18 19.96 9.86
C MET A 1 -9.98 19.56 8.41
N SER A 2 -9.68 20.48 7.49
CA SER A 2 -9.35 20.11 6.11
C SER A 2 -7.89 19.66 6.06
N ILE A 3 -7.61 18.48 5.50
CA ILE A 3 -6.22 18.08 5.20
C ILE A 3 -5.66 19.08 4.19
N SER A 4 -4.51 19.68 4.48
CA SER A 4 -3.76 20.44 3.48
C SER A 4 -2.89 19.46 2.70
N ILE A 5 -3.21 19.28 1.43
CA ILE A 5 -2.48 18.40 0.50
C ILE A 5 -1.71 19.31 -0.44
N MET A 6 -0.39 19.33 -0.35
CA MET A 6 0.42 19.99 -1.38
C MET A 6 0.42 19.12 -2.63
N ARG A 7 0.31 19.75 -3.80
CA ARG A 7 0.37 19.05 -5.08
C ARG A 7 1.78 19.17 -5.65
N SER A 8 2.19 18.15 -6.39
CA SER A 8 3.39 18.25 -7.21
C SER A 8 3.21 19.34 -8.26
N GLN A 9 4.33 19.98 -8.64
CA GLN A 9 4.40 20.91 -9.76
C GLN A 9 4.56 20.19 -11.11
N ALA A 10 4.83 18.89 -11.10
CA ALA A 10 5.04 18.12 -12.33
C ALA A 10 3.77 18.11 -13.19
N THR A 11 3.95 18.41 -14.47
CA THR A 11 2.86 18.45 -15.46
C THR A 11 2.66 17.10 -16.16
N GLN A 12 3.61 16.18 -16.02
CA GLN A 12 3.59 14.84 -16.60
C GLN A 12 3.84 13.78 -15.54
N SER A 13 3.46 12.54 -15.84
CA SER A 13 3.77 11.42 -14.96
C SER A 13 5.17 10.87 -15.23
N SER A 14 5.82 10.40 -14.17
CA SER A 14 7.12 9.73 -14.17
C SER A 14 7.22 8.65 -15.24
N ASN A 15 8.31 8.71 -16.01
CA ASN A 15 8.71 7.69 -16.98
C ASN A 15 9.34 6.45 -16.31
N PHE A 16 9.64 6.52 -15.02
CA PHE A 16 10.22 5.42 -14.22
C PHE A 16 9.17 4.40 -13.75
N ILE A 17 7.88 4.71 -13.90
CA ILE A 17 6.75 3.85 -13.53
C ILE A 17 6.08 3.28 -14.78
N LYS A 18 6.30 1.99 -15.06
CA LYS A 18 5.86 1.32 -16.29
C LYS A 18 4.51 0.62 -16.13
N ASN A 19 3.61 0.78 -17.10
CA ASN A 19 2.40 -0.02 -17.17
C ASN A 19 2.70 -1.36 -17.85
N ILE A 20 2.73 -2.45 -17.07
CA ILE A 20 2.94 -3.80 -17.60
C ILE A 20 1.59 -4.51 -17.63
N LYS A 21 1.05 -4.71 -18.84
CA LYS A 21 -0.21 -5.44 -19.01
C LYS A 21 -0.03 -6.90 -18.63
N ARG A 22 -1.02 -7.46 -17.92
CA ARG A 22 -1.08 -8.91 -17.69
C ARG A 22 -1.33 -9.65 -19.00
N LYS A 23 -0.67 -10.79 -19.18
CA LYS A 23 -0.98 -11.76 -20.23
C LYS A 23 -2.33 -12.44 -19.95
N SER A 24 -2.92 -13.05 -20.97
CA SER A 24 -4.17 -13.81 -20.80
C SER A 24 -3.97 -14.93 -19.77
N ASN A 25 -4.90 -15.08 -18.83
CA ASN A 25 -4.85 -16.05 -17.72
C ASN A 25 -3.63 -15.96 -16.80
N GLU A 26 -2.85 -14.87 -16.87
CA GLU A 26 -1.71 -14.66 -15.97
C GLU A 26 -2.16 -14.37 -14.55
N GLN A 27 -1.63 -15.15 -13.59
CA GLN A 27 -1.80 -14.91 -12.15
C GLN A 27 -0.83 -13.82 -11.66
N ASN A 28 -1.11 -13.25 -10.50
CA ASN A 28 -0.37 -12.11 -10.00
C ASN A 28 1.11 -12.39 -9.74
N ILE A 29 1.47 -13.62 -9.34
CA ILE A 29 2.87 -13.99 -9.09
C ILE A 29 3.71 -13.92 -10.38
N SER A 30 3.17 -14.42 -11.49
CA SER A 30 3.85 -14.35 -12.80
C SER A 30 4.07 -12.91 -13.25
N TRP A 31 3.08 -12.04 -13.01
CA TRP A 31 3.21 -10.61 -13.26
C TRP A 31 4.26 -9.95 -12.34
N LEU A 32 4.27 -10.29 -11.04
CA LEU A 32 5.23 -9.77 -10.07
C LEU A 32 6.67 -10.16 -10.43
N LYS A 33 6.90 -11.39 -10.93
CA LYS A 33 8.23 -11.80 -11.45
C LYS A 33 8.74 -10.85 -12.54
N GLN A 34 7.87 -10.49 -13.48
CA GLN A 34 8.21 -9.53 -14.55
C GLN A 34 8.42 -8.12 -13.99
N ALA A 35 7.58 -7.71 -13.04
CA ALA A 35 7.68 -6.40 -12.39
C ALA A 35 9.03 -6.23 -11.66
N VAL A 36 9.46 -7.22 -10.86
CA VAL A 36 10.74 -7.20 -10.12
C VAL A 36 11.91 -6.92 -11.07
N THR A 37 11.99 -7.63 -12.20
CA THR A 37 13.05 -7.42 -13.19
C THR A 37 13.00 -6.02 -13.81
N SER A 38 11.80 -5.47 -14.01
CA SER A 38 11.61 -4.16 -14.63
C SER A 38 11.90 -2.96 -13.73
N CYS A 39 11.91 -3.18 -12.41
CA CYS A 39 12.06 -2.15 -11.37
C CYS A 39 13.48 -2.03 -10.82
N ALA A 40 14.48 -2.65 -11.46
CA ALA A 40 15.87 -2.58 -11.02
C ALA A 40 16.35 -1.11 -11.00
N ILE A 41 16.97 -0.72 -9.88
CA ILE A 41 17.57 0.61 -9.70
C ILE A 41 19.08 0.46 -9.87
N GLU A 42 19.68 1.25 -10.76
CA GLU A 42 21.13 1.28 -10.92
C GLU A 42 21.80 1.76 -9.63
N ASN A 43 22.89 1.09 -9.24
CA ASN A 43 23.72 1.45 -8.08
C ASN A 43 23.05 1.36 -6.70
N VAL A 44 21.86 0.76 -6.59
CA VAL A 44 21.24 0.42 -5.29
C VAL A 44 21.11 -1.09 -5.19
N GLU A 45 21.98 -1.70 -4.39
CA GLU A 45 21.88 -3.12 -4.09
C GLU A 45 20.68 -3.37 -3.16
N ASN A 46 19.78 -4.26 -3.58
CA ASN A 46 18.58 -4.65 -2.83
C ASN A 46 17.73 -3.45 -2.34
N PRO A 47 17.12 -2.69 -3.28
CA PRO A 47 16.28 -1.54 -2.94
C PRO A 47 15.05 -1.97 -2.13
N GLY A 48 14.51 -1.06 -1.34
CA GLY A 48 13.28 -1.26 -0.59
C GLY A 48 12.12 -1.40 -1.55
N LEU A 49 11.38 -2.50 -1.41
CA LEU A 49 10.27 -2.83 -2.30
C LEU A 49 8.93 -2.64 -1.59
N ILE A 50 8.03 -1.90 -2.23
CA ILE A 50 6.66 -1.69 -1.76
C ILE A 50 5.70 -2.30 -2.77
N LEU A 51 4.81 -3.18 -2.29
CA LEU A 51 3.66 -3.65 -3.04
C LEU A 51 2.44 -2.83 -2.65
N LEU A 52 1.85 -2.13 -3.62
CA LEU A 52 0.48 -1.61 -3.52
C LEU A 52 -0.46 -2.65 -4.14
N ALA A 53 -1.49 -3.05 -3.42
CA ALA A 53 -2.51 -3.94 -3.93
C ALA A 53 -3.90 -3.33 -3.77
N GLY A 54 -4.75 -3.56 -4.75
CA GLY A 54 -6.17 -3.18 -4.72
C GLY A 54 -7.05 -4.40 -4.81
N GLY A 55 -7.70 -4.72 -3.70
CA GLY A 55 -8.70 -5.78 -3.63
C GLY A 55 -10.06 -5.37 -4.21
N ASN A 56 -10.89 -6.35 -4.53
CA ASN A 56 -12.25 -6.13 -5.04
C ASN A 56 -13.37 -6.56 -4.06
N ASP A 57 -13.03 -6.93 -2.83
CA ASP A 57 -14.01 -7.18 -1.78
C ASP A 57 -14.60 -5.86 -1.22
N PRO A 58 -15.72 -5.91 -0.46
CA PRO A 58 -16.38 -4.71 0.06
C PRO A 58 -15.49 -3.83 0.96
N VAL A 59 -14.62 -4.44 1.78
CA VAL A 59 -13.69 -3.70 2.65
C VAL A 59 -12.67 -2.99 1.77
N SER A 60 -12.01 -3.70 0.87
CA SER A 60 -11.06 -3.10 -0.07
C SER A 60 -11.66 -1.96 -0.89
N PHE A 61 -12.91 -2.08 -1.33
CA PHE A 61 -13.59 -1.00 -2.04
C PHE A 61 -13.81 0.24 -1.17
N ARG A 62 -14.28 0.08 0.09
CA ARG A 62 -14.44 1.22 1.01
C ARG A 62 -13.11 1.91 1.31
N LEU A 63 -12.03 1.16 1.47
CA LEU A 63 -10.68 1.71 1.66
C LEU A 63 -10.20 2.50 0.44
N ARG A 64 -10.50 2.03 -0.77
CA ARG A 64 -10.22 2.75 -2.02
C ARG A 64 -11.02 4.05 -2.13
N VAL A 65 -12.31 4.03 -1.75
CA VAL A 65 -13.17 5.22 -1.72
C VAL A 65 -12.68 6.26 -0.71
N ALA A 66 -12.24 5.83 0.48
CA ALA A 66 -11.70 6.72 1.51
C ALA A 66 -10.56 7.62 0.99
N GLN A 67 -9.79 7.13 0.03
CA GLN A 67 -8.63 7.82 -0.54
C GLN A 67 -8.95 8.69 -1.76
N ALA A 68 -10.20 8.70 -2.24
CA ALA A 68 -10.59 9.39 -3.48
C ALA A 68 -10.29 10.90 -3.48
N HIS A 69 -10.36 11.54 -2.32
CA HIS A 69 -10.09 12.98 -2.16
C HIS A 69 -8.62 13.37 -2.38
N LEU A 70 -7.71 12.40 -2.36
CA LEU A 70 -6.29 12.63 -2.68
C LEU A 70 -6.07 12.77 -4.19
N ARG A 71 -7.08 12.46 -5.01
CA ARG A 71 -7.02 12.48 -6.46
C ARG A 71 -7.78 13.67 -7.02
N SER A 72 -7.31 14.17 -8.15
CA SER A 72 -7.98 15.27 -8.88
C SER A 72 -9.28 14.84 -9.55
N ASP A 73 -9.42 13.55 -9.88
CA ASP A 73 -10.60 12.98 -10.56
C ASP A 73 -11.68 12.46 -9.60
N PHE A 74 -11.42 12.49 -8.29
CA PHE A 74 -12.29 11.93 -7.24
C PHE A 74 -12.72 10.47 -7.45
N LEU A 75 -12.03 9.73 -8.33
CA LEU A 75 -12.26 8.29 -8.46
C LEU A 75 -11.72 7.58 -7.21
N PRO A 76 -12.31 6.44 -6.82
CA PRO A 76 -11.69 5.60 -5.80
C PRO A 76 -10.24 5.30 -6.16
N SER A 77 -9.35 5.27 -5.16
CA SER A 77 -7.96 4.83 -5.35
C SER A 77 -7.92 3.45 -6.02
N ALA A 78 -6.87 3.17 -6.77
CA ALA A 78 -6.66 1.80 -7.26
C ALA A 78 -6.20 0.85 -6.14
N TRP A 79 -5.78 1.35 -4.98
CA TRP A 79 -5.03 0.64 -3.94
C TRP A 79 -5.79 0.59 -2.61
N SER A 80 -5.94 -0.60 -2.05
CA SER A 80 -6.55 -0.80 -0.73
C SER A 80 -5.53 -1.13 0.36
N VAL A 81 -4.29 -1.49 0.01
CA VAL A 81 -3.23 -1.82 0.95
C VAL A 81 -1.85 -1.51 0.35
N ALA A 82 -0.90 -1.16 1.22
CA ALA A 82 0.52 -1.03 0.91
C ALA A 82 1.33 -1.97 1.83
N LEU A 83 2.29 -2.71 1.30
CA LEU A 83 3.13 -3.65 2.06
C LEU A 83 4.59 -3.50 1.68
N PHE A 84 5.49 -3.79 2.61
CA PHE A 84 6.91 -3.92 2.35
C PHE A 84 7.26 -5.36 1.97
N ILE A 85 8.05 -5.56 0.92
CA ILE A 85 8.66 -6.85 0.61
C ILE A 85 10.08 -6.81 1.17
N GLN A 86 10.30 -7.56 2.25
CA GLN A 86 11.56 -7.52 2.99
C GLN A 86 12.70 -8.21 2.22
N ASP A 87 12.38 -9.36 1.64
CA ASP A 87 13.32 -10.20 0.92
C ASP A 87 12.59 -10.87 -0.24
N ILE A 88 13.22 -10.87 -1.41
CA ILE A 88 12.79 -11.68 -2.55
C ILE A 88 13.46 -13.04 -2.43
N ASP A 89 12.64 -14.08 -2.36
CA ASP A 89 13.16 -15.44 -2.51
C ASP A 89 13.52 -15.67 -4.01
N PRO A 90 14.79 -15.97 -4.31
CA PRO A 90 15.27 -16.09 -5.69
C PRO A 90 14.74 -17.34 -6.41
N ILE A 91 14.27 -18.35 -5.67
CA ILE A 91 13.78 -19.62 -6.19
C ILE A 91 12.26 -19.57 -6.30
N ASN A 92 11.59 -19.12 -5.23
CA ASN A 92 10.15 -19.10 -5.12
C ASN A 92 9.63 -17.75 -4.62
N LEU A 93 9.39 -16.83 -5.57
CA LEU A 93 8.86 -15.49 -5.28
C LEU A 93 7.61 -15.51 -4.37
N GLU A 94 6.78 -16.55 -4.41
CA GLU A 94 5.58 -16.68 -3.57
C GLU A 94 5.88 -16.73 -2.07
N GLU A 95 7.05 -17.24 -1.71
CA GLU A 95 7.51 -17.41 -0.33
C GLU A 95 8.22 -16.15 0.21
N SER A 96 8.42 -15.15 -0.64
CA SER A 96 9.04 -13.87 -0.27
C SER A 96 8.32 -13.22 0.91
N THR A 97 9.09 -12.82 1.92
CA THR A 97 8.55 -12.27 3.17
C THR A 97 7.99 -10.86 2.95
N THR A 98 6.76 -10.65 3.43
CA THR A 98 6.11 -9.34 3.41
C THR A 98 5.83 -8.84 4.81
N LEU A 99 6.02 -7.55 5.05
CA LEU A 99 5.63 -6.85 6.27
C LEU A 99 4.56 -5.81 5.96
N GLY A 100 3.49 -5.75 6.75
CA GLY A 100 2.55 -4.65 6.67
C GLY A 100 1.34 -4.82 7.55
N ILE A 101 0.27 -4.10 7.21
CA ILE A 101 -0.96 -4.07 7.99
C ILE A 101 -2.14 -4.17 7.04
N ASP A 102 -2.84 -5.30 7.05
CA ASP A 102 -4.04 -5.52 6.26
C ASP A 102 -5.26 -5.62 7.17
N LEU A 103 -6.34 -4.97 6.75
CA LEU A 103 -7.63 -4.86 7.44
C LEU A 103 -8.57 -6.02 7.10
N THR A 104 -8.22 -6.88 6.13
CA THR A 104 -9.18 -7.81 5.51
C THR A 104 -9.29 -9.23 6.08
N PRO A 105 -8.32 -9.89 6.76
CA PRO A 105 -8.57 -11.28 7.14
C PRO A 105 -8.35 -11.68 8.61
N LYS A 106 -9.32 -12.49 9.03
CA LYS A 106 -9.39 -13.53 10.06
C LYS A 106 -8.07 -14.28 10.35
N GLU A 107 -7.19 -14.38 9.37
CA GLU A 107 -5.92 -15.12 9.43
C GLU A 107 -4.88 -14.46 10.35
N TRP A 108 -5.00 -13.15 10.61
CA TRP A 108 -3.98 -12.34 11.26
C TRP A 108 -4.36 -11.81 12.64
N TYR A 109 -5.61 -12.06 13.05
CA TYR A 109 -6.01 -11.86 14.43
C TYR A 109 -5.62 -13.13 15.21
N PRO A 110 -4.97 -13.00 16.38
CA PRO A 110 -4.75 -14.14 17.26
C PRO A 110 -6.07 -14.88 17.50
N ASP A 111 -6.03 -16.21 17.62
CA ASP A 111 -7.23 -17.04 17.87
C ASP A 111 -8.05 -16.57 19.09
N HIS A 112 -7.40 -15.85 20.02
CA HIS A 112 -7.98 -15.29 21.23
C HIS A 112 -8.62 -13.89 21.05
N GLY A 113 -8.52 -13.26 19.88
CA GLY A 113 -9.23 -12.02 19.53
C GLY A 113 -8.63 -10.70 20.05
N TYR A 114 -7.41 -10.71 20.62
CA TYR A 114 -6.74 -9.48 21.08
C TYR A 114 -5.96 -8.78 19.96
N ALA A 115 -5.72 -7.47 20.12
CA ALA A 115 -4.83 -6.73 19.21
C ALA A 115 -3.43 -7.37 19.21
N PRO A 116 -2.77 -7.52 18.05
CA PRO A 116 -1.44 -8.14 17.98
C PRO A 116 -0.44 -7.44 18.91
N ALA A 117 0.34 -8.22 19.65
CA ALA A 117 1.43 -7.69 20.48
C ALA A 117 2.46 -6.91 19.64
N SER A 118 2.56 -7.24 18.35
CA SER A 118 3.42 -6.69 17.32
C SER A 118 3.08 -5.27 16.82
N ASN A 119 2.39 -4.46 17.64
CA ASN A 119 1.86 -3.16 17.22
C ASN A 119 1.07 -3.27 15.90
N ALA A 120 0.19 -4.27 15.78
CA ALA A 120 -0.57 -4.60 14.57
C ALA A 120 0.25 -4.95 13.30
N ILE A 121 1.58 -4.96 13.36
CA ILE A 121 2.44 -5.35 12.22
C ILE A 121 2.30 -6.86 12.00
N GLN A 122 2.09 -7.23 10.75
CA GLN A 122 1.84 -8.59 10.32
C GLN A 122 2.93 -9.04 9.37
N VAL A 123 3.46 -10.24 9.63
CA VAL A 123 4.42 -10.93 8.76
C VAL A 123 3.63 -11.91 7.89
N GLY A 124 3.86 -11.86 6.58
CA GLY A 124 3.17 -12.68 5.60
C GLY A 124 4.06 -13.11 4.46
N LYS A 125 3.44 -13.72 3.45
CA LYS A 125 4.08 -14.16 2.22
C LYS A 125 3.41 -13.53 1.02
N LEU A 126 4.16 -13.37 -0.07
CA LEU A 126 3.65 -12.79 -1.31
C LEU A 126 2.56 -13.64 -1.97
N SER A 127 2.54 -14.96 -1.72
CA SER A 127 1.52 -15.91 -2.16
C SER A 127 0.08 -15.46 -1.86
N ARG A 128 -0.12 -14.68 -0.80
CA ARG A 128 -1.42 -14.07 -0.45
C ARG A 128 -2.01 -13.24 -1.60
N PHE A 129 -1.16 -12.59 -2.38
CA PHE A 129 -1.57 -11.73 -3.48
C PHE A 129 -1.64 -12.47 -4.82
N ALA A 130 -1.47 -13.80 -4.85
CA ALA A 130 -1.40 -14.59 -6.08
C ALA A 130 -2.69 -14.56 -6.92
N ASP A 131 -3.85 -14.52 -6.27
CA ASP A 131 -5.15 -14.56 -6.93
C ASP A 131 -5.51 -13.20 -7.55
N LYS A 132 -5.42 -13.13 -8.88
CA LYS A 132 -5.83 -11.97 -9.69
C LYS A 132 -7.29 -11.58 -9.48
N SER A 133 -8.17 -12.55 -9.21
CA SER A 133 -9.60 -12.29 -9.02
C SER A 133 -9.91 -11.63 -7.68
N ARG A 134 -9.02 -11.74 -6.69
CA ARG A 134 -9.11 -11.04 -5.40
C ARG A 134 -8.39 -9.70 -5.45
N TYR A 135 -7.20 -9.67 -6.05
CA TYR A 135 -6.36 -8.48 -6.16
C TYR A 135 -6.13 -8.12 -7.63
N PRO A 136 -7.13 -7.50 -8.29
CA PRO A 136 -7.03 -7.13 -9.70
C PRO A 136 -6.04 -5.99 -9.95
N ASN A 137 -5.69 -5.19 -8.94
CA ASN A 137 -4.75 -4.07 -9.08
C ASN A 137 -3.48 -4.34 -8.29
N LEU A 138 -2.33 -4.17 -8.94
CA LEU A 138 -1.02 -4.25 -8.30
C LEU A 138 -0.10 -3.14 -8.81
N ALA A 139 0.73 -2.60 -7.93
CA ALA A 139 1.91 -1.83 -8.27
C ALA A 139 3.08 -2.27 -7.40
N LEU A 140 4.22 -2.55 -8.04
CA LEU A 140 5.48 -2.81 -7.35
C LEU A 140 6.35 -1.56 -7.52
N LEU A 141 6.77 -0.99 -6.40
CA LEU A 141 7.63 0.19 -6.35
C LEU A 141 8.97 -0.20 -5.75
N ALA A 142 10.06 0.18 -6.43
CA ALA A 142 11.40 0.12 -5.92
C ALA A 142 11.81 1.53 -5.46
N ILE A 143 12.18 1.62 -4.19
CA ILE A 143 12.57 2.86 -3.52
C ILE A 143 14.09 2.80 -3.32
N PRO A 144 14.84 3.89 -3.59
CA PRO A 144 16.30 3.93 -3.56
C PRO A 144 16.86 3.95 -2.11
N VAL A 145 16.36 3.08 -1.25
CA VAL A 145 16.82 2.90 0.13
C VAL A 145 17.05 1.41 0.35
N PRO A 146 18.17 0.98 0.95
CA PRO A 146 18.42 -0.44 1.16
C PRO A 146 17.32 -1.13 1.97
N SER A 147 16.82 -2.28 1.49
CA SER A 147 15.72 -3.02 2.12
C SER A 147 15.99 -3.34 3.60
N LYS A 148 17.25 -3.68 3.94
CA LYS A 148 17.67 -4.01 5.31
C LYS A 148 17.40 -2.88 6.32
N ASP A 149 17.60 -1.63 5.90
CA ASP A 149 17.50 -0.46 6.78
C ASP A 149 16.02 -0.14 7.07
N ILE A 150 15.16 -0.33 6.07
CA ILE A 150 13.71 -0.26 6.22
C ILE A 150 13.21 -1.38 7.15
N ALA A 151 13.66 -2.62 6.92
CA ALA A 151 13.27 -3.77 7.72
C ALA A 151 13.65 -3.61 9.20
N GLU A 152 14.81 -3.02 9.49
CA GLU A 152 15.23 -2.72 10.87
C GLU A 152 14.29 -1.72 11.54
N LYS A 153 13.90 -0.64 10.83
CA LYS A 153 12.96 0.35 11.37
C LYS A 153 11.56 -0.22 11.60
N ILE A 154 11.06 -1.06 10.70
CA ILE A 154 9.79 -1.77 10.92
C ILE A 154 9.89 -2.71 12.12
N ARG A 155 11.03 -3.39 12.32
CA ARG A 155 11.30 -4.24 13.50
C ARG A 155 11.36 -3.45 14.81
N GLN A 156 11.77 -2.19 14.79
CA GLN A 156 11.68 -1.30 15.96
C GLN A 156 10.22 -0.97 16.29
N LEU A 157 9.42 -0.59 15.28
CA LEU A 157 7.98 -0.32 15.43
C LEU A 157 7.16 -1.54 15.88
N TYR A 158 7.64 -2.74 15.58
CA TYR A 158 7.06 -3.99 16.06
C TYR A 158 7.02 -4.05 17.59
N LYS A 159 8.02 -3.48 18.26
CA LYS A 159 8.18 -3.51 19.72
C LYS A 159 7.69 -2.23 20.40
N GLU A 160 7.68 -1.12 19.67
CA GLU A 160 7.43 0.22 20.22
C GLU A 160 6.13 0.80 19.68
N ARG A 161 5.26 1.30 20.60
CA ARG A 161 4.00 1.97 20.23
C ARG A 161 4.03 3.49 20.40
N PHE A 162 5.08 4.03 21.04
CA PHE A 162 5.16 5.46 21.35
C PHE A 162 5.28 6.33 20.11
N MET A 163 6.05 5.89 19.11
CA MET A 163 6.25 6.63 17.86
C MET A 163 5.00 6.64 16.99
N LEU A 164 4.33 5.50 16.86
CA LEU A 164 3.09 5.34 16.11
C LEU A 164 2.31 4.14 16.66
N ASP A 165 1.15 4.40 17.25
CA ASP A 165 0.24 3.34 17.70
C ASP A 165 -0.58 2.82 16.51
N LEU A 166 0.02 1.86 15.81
CA LEU A 166 -0.56 1.19 14.64
C LEU A 166 -1.76 0.33 15.02
N SER A 167 -1.85 -0.12 16.27
CA SER A 167 -3.01 -0.87 16.78
C SER A 167 -4.22 0.05 16.93
N ALA A 168 -4.04 1.23 17.52
CA ALA A 168 -5.09 2.25 17.59
C ALA A 168 -5.54 2.69 16.19
N LEU A 169 -4.58 2.87 15.28
CA LEU A 169 -4.84 3.25 13.89
C LEU A 169 -5.62 2.15 13.15
N LEU A 170 -5.25 0.88 13.32
CA LEU A 170 -5.96 -0.28 12.75
C LEU A 170 -7.43 -0.28 13.19
N ILE A 171 -7.71 -0.14 14.49
CA ILE A 171 -9.09 -0.17 15.01
C ILE A 171 -9.94 0.95 14.39
N ARG A 172 -9.39 2.16 14.26
CA ARG A 172 -10.11 3.29 13.64
C ARG A 172 -10.48 2.98 12.18
N TRP A 173 -9.56 2.37 11.42
CA TRP A 173 -9.83 1.97 10.04
C TRP A 173 -10.79 0.78 9.92
N LEU A 174 -10.80 -0.15 10.88
CA LEU A 174 -11.81 -1.21 10.95
C LEU A 174 -13.20 -0.63 11.18
N GLN A 175 -13.36 0.34 12.09
CA GLN A 175 -14.64 0.99 12.33
C GLN A 175 -15.23 1.61 11.06
N TYR A 176 -14.39 2.36 10.32
CA TYR A 176 -14.78 2.94 9.03
C TYR A 176 -15.11 1.87 7.99
N SER A 177 -14.23 0.89 7.81
CA SER A 177 -14.40 -0.12 6.75
C SER A 177 -15.60 -1.04 6.99
N TRP A 178 -15.92 -1.36 8.24
CA TRP A 178 -17.14 -2.10 8.60
C TRP A 178 -18.39 -1.22 8.57
N GLY A 179 -18.23 0.10 8.59
CA GLY A 179 -19.35 1.05 8.57
C GLY A 179 -20.16 0.99 9.85
N ILE A 180 -19.48 0.76 10.97
CA ILE A 180 -20.08 0.73 12.30
C ILE A 180 -20.00 2.11 12.93
N GLY A 181 -21.10 2.56 13.53
CA GLY A 181 -21.22 3.89 14.14
C GLY A 181 -21.26 5.04 13.12
N THR A 182 -20.91 6.25 13.58
CA THR A 182 -20.78 7.46 12.75
C THR A 182 -19.34 7.67 12.29
N ALA A 183 -18.62 6.59 11.95
CA ALA A 183 -17.20 6.66 11.61
C ALA A 183 -17.00 7.50 10.34
N ALA A 184 -16.50 8.71 10.50
CA ALA A 184 -16.07 9.54 9.39
C ALA A 184 -14.84 8.92 8.71
N ASN A 185 -14.52 9.37 7.50
CA ASN A 185 -13.31 8.94 6.79
C ASN A 185 -12.06 9.24 7.64
N PRO A 186 -11.29 8.23 8.10
CA PRO A 186 -10.14 8.45 8.98
C PRO A 186 -9.09 9.39 8.37
N LEU A 187 -8.90 9.35 7.04
CA LEU A 187 -8.00 10.27 6.37
C LEU A 187 -8.44 11.72 6.56
N HIS A 188 -9.72 12.03 6.38
CA HIS A 188 -10.26 13.39 6.59
C HIS A 188 -10.06 13.89 8.02
N GLU A 189 -10.00 12.98 8.98
CA GLU A 189 -9.74 13.29 10.39
C GLU A 189 -8.24 13.42 10.71
N GLY A 190 -7.35 13.24 9.73
CA GLY A 190 -5.90 13.34 9.90
C GLY A 190 -5.23 12.04 10.32
N TYR A 191 -5.88 10.89 10.13
CA TYR A 191 -5.34 9.57 10.44
C TYR A 191 -4.95 8.83 9.16
N GLY A 192 -3.65 8.61 8.97
CA GLY A 192 -3.13 7.87 7.82
C GLY A 192 -3.58 6.42 7.79
N PHE A 193 -3.46 5.79 6.62
CA PHE A 193 -3.70 4.37 6.48
C PHE A 193 -2.62 3.59 7.24
N PRO A 194 -2.95 2.55 8.05
CA PRO A 194 -1.98 1.98 9.00
C PRO A 194 -0.69 1.50 8.34
N SER A 195 -0.81 0.75 7.24
CA SER A 195 0.37 0.21 6.55
C SER A 195 1.17 1.30 5.85
N ALA A 196 0.53 2.29 5.24
CA ALA A 196 1.22 3.39 4.58
C ALA A 196 1.90 4.33 5.59
N ALA A 197 1.28 4.61 6.73
CA ALA A 197 1.87 5.38 7.81
C ALA A 197 3.10 4.68 8.41
N MET A 198 3.02 3.35 8.60
CA MET A 198 4.16 2.52 9.01
C MET A 198 5.32 2.62 8.01
N LEU A 199 5.02 2.43 6.71
CA LEU A 199 6.03 2.53 5.66
C LEU A 199 6.64 3.94 5.63
N ASN A 200 5.82 4.98 5.61
CA ASN A 200 6.31 6.35 5.55
C ASN A 200 7.22 6.68 6.72
N MET A 201 6.90 6.22 7.93
CA MET A 201 7.78 6.37 9.10
C MET A 201 9.12 5.64 8.92
N ALA A 202 9.10 4.39 8.45
CA ALA A 202 10.32 3.60 8.25
C ALA A 202 11.24 4.18 7.16
N PHE A 203 10.66 4.69 6.07
CA PHE A 203 11.41 5.35 5.00
C PHE A 203 11.88 6.75 5.40
N SER A 204 11.05 7.53 6.12
CA SER A 204 11.43 8.86 6.62
C SER A 204 12.59 8.77 7.62
N ALA A 205 12.65 7.71 8.44
CA ALA A 205 13.79 7.45 9.33
C ALA A 205 15.10 7.16 8.57
N ASN A 206 15.00 6.81 7.30
CA ASN A 206 16.12 6.66 6.35
C ASN A 206 16.19 7.85 5.38
N SER A 207 15.67 9.00 5.84
CA SER A 207 15.66 10.29 5.15
C SER A 207 14.86 10.32 3.85
N PHE A 208 14.07 9.31 3.50
CA PHE A 208 13.27 9.25 2.27
C PHE A 208 11.78 9.47 2.56
N ASP A 209 11.19 10.52 2.00
CA ASP A 209 9.75 10.77 2.13
C ASP A 209 8.96 9.99 1.06
N LEU A 210 8.07 9.08 1.48
CA LEU A 210 7.23 8.31 0.56
C LEU A 210 5.97 9.06 0.12
N SER A 211 5.59 10.12 0.81
CA SER A 211 4.37 10.87 0.53
C SER A 211 4.59 12.38 0.68
N PRO A 212 5.50 12.96 -0.12
CA PRO A 212 5.73 14.40 -0.12
C PRO A 212 4.42 15.15 -0.37
N GLY A 213 4.26 16.25 0.37
CA GLY A 213 3.05 17.07 0.34
C GLY A 213 1.91 16.60 1.25
N MET A 214 2.10 15.49 1.98
CA MET A 214 1.24 15.06 3.08
C MET A 214 1.99 15.13 4.41
N GLY A 215 1.28 15.35 5.52
CA GLY A 215 1.86 15.14 6.85
C GLY A 215 2.28 13.69 7.03
N GLY A 216 3.47 13.43 7.60
CA GLY A 216 4.08 12.09 7.60
C GLY A 216 3.23 10.97 8.23
N THR A 217 2.31 11.29 9.14
CA THR A 217 1.37 10.36 9.79
C THR A 217 0.05 10.17 9.02
N ILE A 218 -0.20 10.95 7.97
CA ILE A 218 -1.43 10.95 7.16
C ILE A 218 -1.22 10.21 5.82
N SER A 219 -0.13 9.44 5.71
CA SER A 219 0.19 8.69 4.49
C SER A 219 -0.86 7.60 4.20
N SER A 220 -1.07 7.32 2.92
CA SER A 220 -2.01 6.31 2.40
C SER A 220 -1.42 5.60 1.19
N PRO A 221 -1.92 4.41 0.80
CA PRO A 221 -1.51 3.77 -0.45
C PRO A 221 -1.59 4.70 -1.68
N GLU A 222 -2.65 5.50 -1.78
CA GLU A 222 -2.80 6.48 -2.86
C GLU A 222 -1.76 7.61 -2.78
N SER A 223 -1.42 8.13 -1.60
CA SER A 223 -0.39 9.18 -1.51
C SER A 223 0.99 8.66 -1.91
N ILE A 224 1.34 7.41 -1.55
CA ILE A 224 2.57 6.74 -2.01
C ILE A 224 2.58 6.60 -3.54
N TRP A 225 1.44 6.22 -4.11
CA TRP A 225 1.30 6.12 -5.56
C TRP A 225 1.43 7.49 -6.26
N GLN A 226 0.79 8.53 -5.74
CA GLN A 226 0.89 9.89 -6.27
C GLN A 226 2.32 10.42 -6.19
N ALA A 227 3.04 10.12 -5.11
CA ALA A 227 4.47 10.41 -4.97
C ALA A 227 5.30 9.76 -6.09
N ALA A 228 5.16 8.45 -6.26
CA ALA A 228 5.88 7.71 -7.30
C ALA A 228 5.57 8.22 -8.73
N ARG A 229 4.33 8.65 -8.98
CA ARG A 229 3.90 9.12 -10.31
C ARG A 229 4.25 10.56 -10.61
N TYR A 230 4.12 11.47 -9.65
CA TYR A 230 4.16 12.91 -9.93
C TYR A 230 5.24 13.66 -9.17
N TRP A 231 5.86 13.10 -8.14
CA TRP A 231 6.91 13.77 -7.37
C TRP A 231 8.34 13.38 -7.80
N HIS A 232 8.51 12.84 -9.01
CA HIS A 232 9.81 12.45 -9.54
C HIS A 232 10.77 13.65 -9.65
N GLU A 233 10.29 14.81 -10.14
CA GLU A 233 11.08 16.04 -10.21
C GLU A 233 11.56 16.51 -8.82
N TYR A 234 10.73 16.34 -7.78
CA TYR A 234 11.09 16.68 -6.40
C TYR A 234 12.26 15.82 -5.88
N TYR A 235 12.24 14.51 -6.16
CA TYR A 235 13.33 13.62 -5.75
C TYR A 235 14.63 13.91 -6.50
N GLU A 236 14.54 14.28 -7.78
CA GLU A 236 15.69 14.70 -8.58
C GLU A 236 16.28 16.02 -8.07
N SER A 237 15.44 16.99 -7.69
CA SER A 237 15.88 18.35 -7.32
C SER A 237 16.33 18.51 -5.86
N ASP A 238 15.59 17.95 -4.90
CA ASP A 238 15.77 18.28 -3.47
C ASP A 238 16.87 17.43 -2.82
N THR A 239 17.15 16.25 -3.38
CA THR A 239 18.01 15.26 -2.71
C THR A 239 19.13 14.66 -3.57
N SER A 240 19.27 15.03 -4.84
CA SER A 240 20.18 14.32 -5.79
C SER A 240 19.94 12.80 -5.78
N ARG A 241 18.72 12.38 -5.44
CA ARG A 241 18.38 10.97 -5.23
C ARG A 241 17.73 10.40 -6.46
N THR A 242 18.03 9.13 -6.66
CA THR A 242 17.40 8.32 -7.69
C THR A 242 15.88 8.32 -7.47
N PRO A 243 15.05 8.56 -8.51
CA PRO A 243 13.60 8.56 -8.34
C PRO A 243 13.05 7.17 -8.01
N ILE A 244 11.75 7.08 -7.71
CA ILE A 244 11.06 5.80 -7.52
C ILE A 244 10.88 5.10 -8.87
N PHE A 245 11.32 3.84 -8.95
CA PHE A 245 11.10 2.97 -10.11
C PHE A 245 9.92 2.06 -9.82
N GLY A 246 9.22 1.60 -10.85
CA GLY A 246 8.07 0.76 -10.60
C GLY A 246 7.42 0.17 -11.83
N ALA A 247 6.54 -0.78 -11.56
CA ALA A 247 5.62 -1.33 -12.53
C ALA A 247 4.23 -1.46 -11.93
N TYR A 248 3.20 -1.29 -12.75
CA TYR A 248 1.82 -1.43 -12.30
C TYR A 248 0.92 -2.07 -13.34
N VAL A 249 -0.14 -2.70 -12.83
CA VAL A 249 -1.31 -3.14 -13.59
C VAL A 249 -2.54 -2.73 -12.82
N MET A 250 -3.42 -1.97 -13.48
CA MET A 250 -4.62 -1.46 -12.87
C MET A 250 -5.85 -1.74 -13.73
N SER A 251 -6.96 -1.96 -13.05
CA SER A 251 -8.31 -2.08 -13.59
C SER A 251 -9.27 -1.42 -12.61
N HIS A 252 -10.20 -0.61 -13.12
CA HIS A 252 -11.24 -0.05 -12.27
C HIS A 252 -12.40 -1.05 -12.21
N SER A 253 -12.41 -1.89 -11.18
CA SER A 253 -13.49 -2.84 -10.91
C SER A 253 -14.31 -2.40 -9.70
N LEU A 254 -15.63 -2.41 -9.86
CA LEU A 254 -16.59 -2.35 -8.75
C LEU A 254 -16.56 -3.65 -7.94
N VAL A 255 -17.22 -3.64 -6.77
CA VAL A 255 -17.42 -4.85 -5.95
C VAL A 255 -18.24 -5.86 -6.76
N PRO A 256 -17.76 -7.10 -6.96
CA PRO A 256 -18.53 -8.12 -7.69
C PRO A 256 -19.83 -8.50 -7.00
N ASP A 257 -20.86 -8.82 -7.78
CA ASP A 257 -22.22 -9.15 -7.29
C ASP A 257 -22.25 -10.30 -6.26
N ARG A 258 -21.26 -11.21 -6.32
CA ARG A 258 -21.12 -12.35 -5.39
C ARG A 258 -21.04 -11.97 -3.91
N TYR A 259 -20.72 -10.71 -3.59
CA TYR A 259 -20.65 -10.22 -2.21
C TYR A 259 -21.98 -9.67 -1.69
N TYR A 260 -22.98 -9.49 -2.55
CA TYR A 260 -24.32 -9.08 -2.16
C TYR A 260 -25.21 -10.31 -1.99
N PRO A 261 -26.12 -10.31 -1.00
CA PRO A 261 -27.11 -11.38 -0.89
C PRO A 261 -27.90 -11.44 -2.20
N SER A 262 -27.93 -12.62 -2.83
CA SER A 262 -28.85 -12.83 -3.94
C SER A 262 -30.26 -12.65 -3.41
N HIS A 263 -30.99 -11.67 -3.93
CA HIS A 263 -32.42 -11.60 -3.68
C HIS A 263 -33.02 -12.88 -4.26
N GLN A 264 -33.27 -13.88 -3.39
CA GLN A 264 -34.21 -14.93 -3.71
C GLN A 264 -35.53 -14.23 -3.97
N THR A 265 -35.87 -14.09 -5.24
CA THR A 265 -37.21 -13.72 -5.66
C THR A 265 -38.09 -14.87 -5.17
N SER A 266 -38.77 -14.64 -4.05
CA SER A 266 -39.86 -15.51 -3.60
C SER A 266 -40.88 -15.56 -4.74
N LYS A 267 -40.94 -16.71 -5.41
CA LYS A 267 -42.08 -17.09 -6.25
C LYS A 267 -43.26 -17.43 -5.35
#